data_AF-A0A947EAV9-F1
#
_entry.id   AF-A0A947EAV9-F1
#
_cell.length_a   1.000
_cell.length_b   1.000
_cell.length_c   1.000
_cell.angle_alpha   90.00
_cell.angle_beta   90.00
_cell.angle_gamma   90.00
#
_symmetry.space_group_name_H-M   'P 1'
#
loop_
_entity.id
_entity.type
_entity.pdbx_description
1 polymer ?
#
loop_
_entity_poly.entity_id
_entity_poly.type
_entity_poly.pdbx_seq_one_letter_code
_entity_poly.pdbx_strand_id
1 'polypeptide(L)' 'MTRTLALLDGHSLAYRAFYALPSDMATPAGQVTNAVYGFTSM' A
#
# COMPACT_ATOMS: atom_id res chain seq x y z
N MET A 1 17.88 -12.36 -24.66
CA MET A 1 16.79 -11.60 -24.02
C MET A 1 17.21 -11.23 -22.61
N THR A 2 17.24 -9.95 -22.27
CA THR A 2 17.51 -9.49 -20.90
C THR A 2 16.24 -9.56 -20.07
N ARG A 3 16.33 -10.09 -18.85
CA ARG A 3 15.24 -10.08 -17.87
C ARG A 3 15.29 -8.79 -17.07
N THR A 4 14.16 -8.11 -16.96
CA THR A 4 14.02 -6.94 -16.08
C THR A 4 13.76 -7.41 -14.65
N LEU A 5 14.55 -6.89 -13.70
CA LEU A 5 14.30 -7.03 -12.26
C LEU A 5 13.73 -5.70 -11.75
N ALA A 6 12.57 -5.76 -11.11
CA ALA A 6 12.01 -4.64 -10.36
C ALA A 6 12.25 -4.87 -8.85
N LEU A 7 12.72 -3.83 -8.17
CA LEU A 7 12.92 -3.81 -6.72
C LEU A 7 12.01 -2.75 -6.12
N LEU A 8 11.26 -3.11 -5.08
CA LEU A 8 10.34 -2.21 -4.41
C LEU A 8 10.78 -2.01 -2.96
N ASP A 9 10.87 -0.76 -2.53
CA ASP A 9 10.97 -0.43 -1.11
C ASP A 9 9.57 -0.48 -0.48
N GLY A 10 9.23 -1.64 0.07
CA GLY A 10 7.92 -1.87 0.68
C GLY A 10 7.60 -0.92 1.83
N HIS A 11 8.62 -0.49 2.59
CA HIS A 11 8.41 0.37 3.76
C HIS A 11 8.01 1.78 3.32
N SER A 12 8.81 2.39 2.44
CA SER A 12 8.52 3.73 1.91
C SER A 12 7.18 3.77 1.17
N LEU A 13 6.90 2.76 0.34
CA LEU A 13 5.65 2.68 -0.42
C LEU A 13 4.42 2.43 0.45
N ALA A 14 4.52 1.60 1.50
CA ALA A 14 3.42 1.40 2.44
C ALA A 14 3.09 2.70 3.20
N TYR A 15 4.09 3.47 3.60
CA TYR A 15 3.90 4.78 4.22
C TYR A 15 3.26 5.77 3.25
N ARG A 16 3.72 5.80 2.00
CA ARG A 16 3.10 6.62 0.95
C ARG A 16 1.62 6.25 0.75
N ALA A 17 1.31 4.96 0.68
CA ALA A 17 -0.06 4.46 0.55
C ALA A 17 -0.94 4.86 1.74
N PHE A 18 -0.41 4.74 2.97
CA PHE A 18 -1.11 5.08 4.21
C PHE A 18 -1.56 6.54 4.23
N TYR A 19 -0.68 7.48 3.84
CA TYR A 19 -0.98 8.91 3.87
C TYR A 19 -1.70 9.44 2.62
N ALA A 20 -1.80 8.64 1.56
CA ALA A 20 -2.50 9.03 0.33
C ALA A 20 -4.02 8.76 0.37
N LEU A 21 -4.49 7.96 1.32
CA LEU A 21 -5.88 7.49 1.39
C LEU A 21 -6.53 7.85 2.74
N PRO A 22 -7.88 7.90 2.80
CA PRO A 22 -8.60 8.19 4.04
C PRO A 22 -8.19 7.28 5.20
N SER A 23 -7.93 7.86 6.37
CA SER A 23 -7.45 7.14 7.55
C SER A 23 -8.53 6.32 8.25
N ASP A 24 -9.80 6.58 7.96
CA ASP A 24 -10.97 5.87 8.47
C ASP A 24 -11.39 4.67 7.60
N MET A 25 -10.64 4.39 6.52
CA MET A 25 -10.88 3.22 5.69
C MET A 25 -10.52 1.93 6.46
N ALA A 26 -11.57 1.21 6.87
CA ALA A 26 -11.47 0.02 7.70
C ALA A 26 -12.47 -1.06 7.29
N THR A 27 -12.20 -2.30 7.71
CA THR A 27 -13.18 -3.40 7.61
C THR A 27 -14.37 -3.17 8.56
N PRO A 28 -15.48 -3.92 8.41
CA PRO A 28 -16.60 -3.85 9.36
C PRO A 28 -16.22 -4.19 10.81
N ALA A 29 -15.13 -4.93 11.02
CA ALA A 29 -14.59 -5.23 12.35
C ALA A 29 -13.67 -4.12 12.90
N GLY A 30 -13.49 -3.01 12.18
CA GLY A 30 -12.69 -1.85 12.59
C GLY A 30 -11.20 -1.94 12.26
N GLN A 31 -10.74 -2.96 11.55
CA GLN A 31 -9.34 -3.06 11.15
C GLN A 31 -9.04 -2.08 10.01
N VAL A 32 -8.14 -1.13 10.24
CA VAL A 32 -7.66 -0.18 9.22
C VAL A 32 -6.92 -0.92 8.10
N THR A 33 -7.23 -0.57 6.84
CA THR A 33 -6.70 -1.25 5.65
C THR A 33 -6.19 -0.31 4.55
N ASN A 34 -6.23 1.01 4.76
CA ASN A 34 -5.85 2.03 3.78
C ASN A 34 -4.44 1.80 3.17
N ALA A 35 -3.42 1.55 4.00
CA ALA A 35 -2.07 1.27 3.52
C ALA A 35 -2.00 0.04 2.60
N VAL A 36 -2.72 -1.03 2.97
CA VAL A 36 -2.73 -2.29 2.22
C VAL A 36 -3.42 -2.09 0.88
N TYR A 37 -4.61 -1.49 0.88
CA TYR A 37 -5.35 -1.20 -0.35
C TYR A 37 -4.53 -0.30 -1.29
N GLY A 38 -3.97 0.79 -0.76
CA GLY A 38 -3.18 1.73 -1.54
C GLY A 38 -1.92 1.07 -2.12
N PHE A 39 -1.19 0.28 -1.34
CA PHE A 39 0.01 -0.41 -1.83
C PHE A 39 -0.31 -1.43 -2.92
N THR A 40 -1.40 -2.20 -2.77
CA THR A 40 -1.79 -3.23 -3.75
C THR A 40 -2.40 -2.67 -5.04
N SER A 41 -2.80 -1.39 -5.04
CA SER A 41 -3.41 -0.72 -6.20
C SER A 41 -2.41 0.09 -7.03
N MET A 42 -1.12 0.05 -6.68
CA MET A 42 -0.02 0.76 -7.35
C MET A 42 0.54 0.02 -8.56
#